data_AF-A0A8S2TL02-F1
#
_entry.id   AF-A0A8S2TL02-F1
#
_cell.length_a   1.000
_cell.length_b   1.000
_cell.length_c   1.000
_cell.angle_alpha   90.00
_cell.angle_beta   90.00
_cell.angle_gamma   90.00
#
_symmetry.space_group_name_H-M   'P 1'
#
loop_
_entity.id
_entity.type
_entity.pdbx_description
1 polymer ?
#
loop_
_entity_poly.entity_id
_entity_poly.type
_entity_poly.pdbx_seq_one_letter_code
_entity_poly.pdbx_strand_id
1 'polypeptide(L)'
;MFSIDKKTGSIQLNPTNHLTLSNYKLTIEALDRQHQLSVDCYLEVNLIRRNQLTPKFFYSPIYYIDLIETSLNSQRLRQRL
;
A
#
# COMPACT_ATOMS: atom_id res chain seq x y z
N MET A 1 -17.39 -2.42 -1.36
CA MET A 1 -17.02 -2.01 0.01
C MET A 1 -16.88 -3.23 0.91
N PHE A 2 -17.93 -3.85 1.46
CA PHE A 2 -17.79 -5.15 2.17
C PHE A 2 -18.95 -6.09 1.83
N SER A 3 -18.71 -7.40 1.86
CA SER A 3 -19.73 -8.46 1.74
C SER A 3 -19.52 -9.50 2.83
N ILE A 4 -20.59 -10.20 3.24
CA ILE A 4 -20.54 -11.29 4.20
C ILE A 4 -21.19 -12.55 3.63
N ASP A 5 -20.51 -13.68 3.74
CA ASP A 5 -21.08 -14.99 3.42
C ASP A 5 -22.00 -15.44 4.56
N LYS A 6 -23.28 -15.63 4.26
CA LYS A 6 -24.30 -15.93 5.28
C LYS A 6 -24.14 -17.31 5.94
N LYS A 7 -23.42 -18.25 5.33
CA LYS A 7 -23.26 -19.62 5.86
C LYS A 7 -22.03 -19.73 6.74
N THR A 8 -20.96 -19.04 6.38
CA THR A 8 -19.64 -19.13 7.04
C THR A 8 -19.33 -17.92 7.92
N GLY A 9 -20.05 -16.80 7.74
CA GLY A 9 -19.76 -15.53 8.39
C GLY A 9 -18.52 -14.82 7.82
N SER A 10 -17.94 -15.33 6.72
CA SER A 10 -16.71 -14.76 6.14
C SER A 10 -16.98 -13.38 5.53
N ILE A 11 -16.23 -12.38 5.95
CA ILE A 11 -16.34 -11.00 5.47
C ILE A 11 -15.25 -10.75 4.43
N GLN A 12 -15.63 -10.19 3.29
CA GLN A 12 -14.73 -9.88 2.19
C GLN A 12 -14.76 -8.39 1.85
N LEU A 13 -13.59 -7.84 1.56
CA LEU A 13 -13.44 -6.49 1.01
C LEU A 13 -13.52 -6.59 -0.52
N ASN A 14 -14.59 -6.04 -1.11
CA ASN A 14 -14.73 -6.04 -2.57
C ASN A 14 -13.75 -5.01 -3.17
N PRO A 15 -12.94 -5.39 -4.18
CA PRO A 15 -11.99 -4.49 -4.81
C PRO A 15 -12.77 -3.33 -5.44
N THR A 16 -12.64 -2.14 -4.86
CA THR A 16 -13.29 -0.93 -5.35
C THR A 16 -12.28 0.20 -5.33
N ASN A 17 -12.17 0.92 -6.45
CA ASN A 17 -11.21 2.03 -6.64
C ASN A 17 -11.59 3.30 -5.83
N HIS A 18 -12.60 3.21 -4.97
CA HIS A 18 -13.20 4.32 -4.24
C HIS A 18 -13.25 4.07 -2.73
N LEU A 19 -12.22 3.43 -2.16
CA LEU A 19 -12.05 3.39 -0.71
C LEU A 19 -11.57 4.77 -0.24
N THR A 20 -12.51 5.62 0.16
CA THR A 20 -12.27 7.00 0.60
C THR A 20 -11.92 7.10 2.08
N LEU A 21 -12.29 6.11 2.89
CA LEU A 21 -12.06 6.09 4.34
C LEU A 21 -11.06 5.00 4.71
N SER A 22 -10.24 5.26 5.73
CA SER A 22 -9.33 4.27 6.30
C SER A 22 -9.97 3.43 7.40
N ASN A 23 -11.02 3.94 8.05
CA ASN A 23 -11.64 3.29 9.21
C ASN A 23 -13.13 3.11 8.95
N TYR A 24 -13.63 1.90 9.20
CA TYR A 24 -15.02 1.53 9.00
C TYR A 24 -15.57 0.88 10.27
N LYS A 25 -16.81 1.25 10.64
CA LYS A 25 -17.57 0.58 11.70
C LYS A 25 -18.73 -0.16 11.05
N LEU A 26 -18.73 -1.47 11.16
CA LEU A 26 -19.76 -2.35 10.59
C LEU A 26 -20.63 -2.88 11.73
N THR A 27 -21.93 -2.91 11.51
CA THR A 27 -22.88 -3.64 12.36
C THR A 27 -23.29 -4.91 11.62
N ILE A 28 -23.12 -6.05 12.25
CA ILE A 28 -23.44 -7.37 11.71
C ILE A 28 -24.60 -7.93 12.53
N GLU A 29 -25.69 -8.28 11.85
CA GLU A 29 -26.85 -8.91 12.47
C GLU A 29 -26.84 -10.41 12.13
N ALA A 30 -27.03 -11.25 13.16
CA ALA A 30 -27.33 -12.67 13.00
C ALA A 30 -28.78 -12.92 13.43
N LEU A 31 -29.56 -13.54 12.54
CA LEU A 31 -30.97 -13.85 12.77
C LEU A 31 -31.19 -15.36 12.76
N ASP A 32 -31.73 -15.88 13.87
CA ASP A 32 -32.34 -17.20 13.91
C ASP A 32 -33.78 -17.11 13.37
N ARG A 33 -33.98 -17.67 12.18
CA ARG A 33 -35.30 -17.66 11.51
C ARG A 33 -36.31 -18.58 12.16
N GLN A 34 -35.89 -19.59 12.92
CA GLN A 34 -36.82 -20.51 13.60
C GLN A 34 -37.39 -19.89 14.88
N HIS A 35 -36.56 -19.15 15.62
CA HIS A 35 -36.93 -18.61 16.93
C HIS A 35 -37.14 -17.08 16.94
N GLN A 36 -37.02 -16.42 15.78
CA GLN A 36 -37.09 -14.96 15.63
C GLN A 36 -36.13 -14.20 16.57
N LEU A 37 -35.00 -14.81 16.89
CA LEU A 37 -33.97 -14.20 17.72
C LEU A 37 -32.97 -13.48 16.81
N SER A 38 -32.61 -12.24 17.14
CA SER A 38 -31.51 -11.54 16.49
C SER A 38 -30.47 -11.08 17.50
N VAL A 39 -29.23 -10.97 17.04
CA VAL A 39 -28.13 -10.40 17.80
C VAL A 39 -27.24 -9.58 16.90
N ASP A 40 -26.79 -8.43 17.42
CA ASP A 40 -25.88 -7.54 16.73
C ASP A 40 -24.44 -7.71 17.23
N CYS A 41 -23.50 -7.53 16.30
CA CYS A 41 -22.08 -7.48 16.56
C CYS A 41 -21.48 -6.24 15.89
N TYR A 42 -20.62 -5.53 16.61
CA TYR A 42 -19.95 -4.32 16.12
C TYR A 42 -18.50 -4.63 15.76
N LEU A 43 -18.14 -4.41 14.50
CA LEU A 43 -16.80 -4.67 13.98
C LEU A 43 -16.15 -3.36 13.51
N GLU A 44 -14.95 -3.09 14.02
CA GLU A 44 -14.12 -1.96 13.55
C GLU A 44 -13.03 -2.48 12.60
N VAL A 45 -13.02 -1.95 11.38
CA VAL A 45 -12.09 -2.34 10.32
C VAL A 45 -11.20 -1.16 9.96
N ASN A 46 -9.89 -1.32 10.19
CA ASN A 46 -8.88 -0.32 9.87
C ASN A 46 -8.10 -0.77 8.63
N LEU A 47 -8.34 -0.10 7.49
CA LEU A 47 -7.60 -0.27 6.25
C LEU A 47 -6.27 0.48 6.33
N ILE A 48 -5.20 -0.29 6.51
CA ILE A 48 -3.85 0.24 6.46
C ILE A 48 -3.46 0.35 4.98
N ARG A 49 -3.45 1.57 4.45
CA ARG A 49 -2.79 1.82 3.16
C ARG A 49 -1.31 1.54 3.33
N ARG A 50 -0.85 0.44 2.74
CA ARG A 50 0.57 0.24 2.51
C ARG A 50 0.99 1.28 1.49
N ASN A 51 1.60 2.37 1.97
CA ASN A 51 2.28 3.29 1.08
C ASN A 51 3.41 2.52 0.42
N GLN A 52 3.17 2.03 -0.79
CA GLN A 52 4.22 1.58 -1.67
C GLN A 52 5.02 2.84 -2.00
N LEU A 53 6.08 3.10 -1.23
CA LEU A 53 7.02 4.16 -1.52
C LEU A 53 7.80 3.73 -2.75
N THR A 54 7.26 4.00 -3.93
CA THR A 54 8.01 3.87 -5.17
C THR A 54 9.04 4.99 -5.18
N PRO A 55 10.35 4.67 -5.18
CA PRO A 55 11.38 5.70 -5.31
C PRO A 55 11.10 6.49 -6.59
N LYS A 56 11.13 7.82 -6.49
CA LYS A 56 11.00 8.71 -7.63
C LYS A 56 12.29 9.48 -7.79
N PHE A 57 12.70 9.67 -9.03
CA PHE A 57 13.76 10.63 -9.31
C PHE A 57 13.27 12.03 -8.93
N PHE A 58 14.05 12.74 -8.11
CA PHE A 58 13.66 14.06 -7.62
C PHE A 58 13.66 15.14 -8.71
N TYR A 59 14.58 15.03 -9.68
CA TYR A 59 14.83 16.09 -10.65
C TYR A 59 14.45 15.72 -12.08
N SER A 60 14.74 14.50 -12.52
CA SER A 60 14.48 14.08 -13.90
C SER A 60 14.42 12.54 -14.03
N PRO A 61 13.61 11.99 -14.96
CA PRO A 61 13.68 10.57 -15.32
C PRO A 61 14.99 10.20 -16.05
N ILE A 62 15.74 11.18 -16.56
CA ILE A 62 16.98 10.98 -17.32
C ILE A 62 18.03 11.98 -16.82
N TYR A 63 19.24 11.49 -16.53
CA TYR A 63 20.38 12.32 -16.16
C TYR A 63 21.45 12.24 -17.24
N TYR A 64 21.96 13.40 -17.65
CA TYR A 64 23.09 13.53 -18.56
C TYR A 64 24.28 14.03 -17.75
N ILE A 65 25.45 13.45 -18.00
CA ILE A 65 26.72 13.86 -17.41
C ILE A 65 27.79 13.86 -18.49
N ASP A 66 28.49 14.97 -18.61
CA ASP A 66 29.67 15.11 -19.45
C ASP A 66 30.91 14.99 -18.57
N LEU A 67 31.77 14.02 -18.88
CA LEU A 67 33.02 13.80 -18.16
C LEU A 67 34.20 14.21 -19.05
N ILE A 68 35.06 15.07 -18.53
CA ILE A 68 36.32 15.43 -19.18
C ILE A 68 37.37 14.38 -18.79
N GLU A 69 38.14 13.90 -19.78
CA GLU A 69 39.13 12.83 -19.64
C GLU A 69 40.27 13.12 -18.64
N THR A 70 40.40 14.35 -18.14
CA THR A 70 41.62 14.80 -17.45
C THR A 70 41.63 14.71 -15.94
N SER A 71 40.64 14.09 -15.28
CA SER A 71 40.60 14.09 -13.81
C SER A 71 41.56 13.12 -13.09
N LEU A 72 42.32 12.25 -13.79
CA LEU A 72 43.18 11.24 -13.12
C LEU A 72 44.60 11.02 -13.67
N ASN A 73 45.09 11.78 -14.67
CA ASN A 73 46.37 11.45 -15.34
C ASN A 73 47.60 12.31 -14.95
N SER A 74 47.47 13.33 -14.10
CA SER A 74 48.61 14.20 -13.74
C SER A 74 49.48 13.69 -12.58
N GLN A 75 49.12 12.59 -11.89
CA GLN A 75 49.90 12.08 -10.75
C GLN A 75 50.81 10.88 -11.06
N ARG A 76 50.74 10.23 -12.24
CA ARG A 76 51.50 9.00 -12.52
C ARG A 76 52.85 9.18 -13.24
N LEU A 77 53.19 10.38 -13.69
CA LEU A 77 54.41 10.61 -14.52
C LEU A 77 55.63 11.17 -13.76
N ARG A 78 55.62 11.26 -12.42
CA ARG A 78 56.76 11.80 -11.63
C ARG A 78 57.62 10.77 -10.91
N GLN A 79 57.42 9.46 -11.13
CA GLN A 79 58.18 8.42 -10.42
C GLN A 79 58.78 7.36 -11.35
N ARG A 80 59.61 7.77 -12.31
CA ARG A 80 60.67 6.93 -12.90
C ARG A 80 61.82 7.83 -13.37
N LEU A 81 62.68 8.20 -12.41
CA LEU A 81 64.10 8.46 -12.65
C LEU A 81 64.84 7.13 -12.46
#